data_AF-R7HIF0-F1
#
_entry.id   AF-R7HIF0-F1
#
_cell.length_a   1.000
_cell.length_b   1.000
_cell.length_c   1.000
_cell.angle_alpha   90.00
_cell.angle_beta   90.00
_cell.angle_gamma   90.00
#
_symmetry.space_group_name_H-M   'P 1'
#
loop_
_entity.id
_entity.type
_entity.pdbx_description
1 polymer ?
#
loop_
_entity_poly.entity_id
_entity_poly.type
_entity_poly.pdbx_seq_one_letter_code
_entity_poly.pdbx_strand_id
1 'polypeptide(L)'
;MDIFKIRLNKALSSNRIGKLEGFLLKEGKRNKDKIRKYADYILKNCSDYNWITSYLIMYDGDELIDAIINNYNKLKENNIDTYPIINRITKYPNDKLISYIDKLIPVIDDFTLHNILNKIKDNEEVMSYIIEKYLINSTISIKLTSFLLKNNLYIDKVYQNFDNIISNNIKDLYELKKQGTLNKETSTKISKIVQNNEEYLNNTIEDILKEIYGEKFNSKDFKVGIDTIKIIIKELSQNENKTYGDIEYLGKGTFSYVLAVGDKVLKIGIKRYTDSFPNNPYIITPLLRESIKINEENKIFLEVTERVDTKTEVTTEELYQLYKKIRALGLVWTDVAKRNVGRLKKDNIVHWNTPLYPTDEALELKKYINAPQLKKGDLIILDADHIYEGYKYNLTNKEFEDRYQEELKEKNKYYETPLEIQSKIVRK
;
A
#
# COMPACT_ATOMS: atom_id res chain seq x y z
N MET A 1 -42.84 3.93 30.60
CA MET A 1 -42.45 4.18 29.19
C MET A 1 -41.40 5.27 29.18
N ASP A 2 -40.16 4.99 28.75
CA ASP A 2 -39.07 5.97 28.83
C ASP A 2 -39.23 7.06 27.76
N ILE A 3 -39.81 8.19 28.17
CA ILE A 3 -40.05 9.37 27.32
C ILE A 3 -38.75 9.85 26.67
N PHE A 4 -37.61 9.70 27.33
CA PHE A 4 -36.32 10.08 26.75
C PHE A 4 -35.95 9.16 25.60
N LYS A 5 -36.06 7.84 25.77
CA LYS A 5 -35.78 6.86 24.71
C LYS A 5 -36.67 7.09 23.48
N ILE A 6 -37.93 7.44 23.67
CA ILE A 6 -38.85 7.75 22.57
C ILE A 6 -38.40 9.00 21.80
N ARG A 7 -38.05 10.07 22.52
CA ARG A 7 -37.56 11.31 21.91
C ARG A 7 -36.21 11.10 21.22
N LEU A 8 -35.34 10.28 21.81
CA LEU A 8 -34.07 9.87 21.22
C LEU A 8 -34.28 9.07 19.93
N ASN A 9 -35.16 8.08 19.92
CA ASN A 9 -35.48 7.31 18.71
C ASN A 9 -35.99 8.21 17.58
N LYS A 10 -36.81 9.23 17.89
CA LYS A 10 -37.29 10.22 16.93
C LYS A 10 -36.18 11.17 16.42
N ALA A 11 -35.13 11.36 17.20
CA ALA A 11 -33.94 12.11 16.78
C ALA A 11 -33.06 11.26 15.88
N LEU A 12 -32.81 10.00 16.25
CA LEU A 12 -32.02 9.02 15.49
C LEU A 12 -32.65 8.66 14.14
N SER A 13 -33.97 8.50 14.08
CA SER A 13 -34.68 8.14 12.84
C SER A 13 -34.88 9.30 11.87
N SER A 14 -34.31 10.47 12.14
CA SER A 14 -34.55 11.67 11.35
C SER A 14 -33.50 11.86 10.27
N ASN A 15 -33.94 12.02 9.03
CA ASN A 15 -33.05 12.34 7.89
C ASN A 15 -32.56 13.82 7.88
N ARG A 16 -32.73 14.55 8.98
CA ARG A 16 -32.34 15.97 9.06
C ARG A 16 -30.98 16.05 9.75
N ILE A 17 -29.96 16.44 9.01
CA ILE A 17 -28.59 16.66 9.49
C ILE A 17 -28.60 17.54 10.75
N GLY A 18 -27.86 17.13 11.79
CA GLY A 18 -27.70 17.88 13.03
C GLY A 18 -28.89 17.82 13.98
N LYS A 19 -29.97 17.09 13.67
CA LYS A 19 -31.11 16.96 14.59
C LYS A 19 -30.77 16.14 15.84
N LEU A 20 -30.01 15.07 15.68
CA LEU A 20 -29.50 14.32 16.82
C LEU A 20 -28.56 15.20 17.65
N GLU A 21 -27.63 15.90 17.00
CA GLU A 21 -26.71 16.82 17.66
C GLU A 21 -27.47 17.86 18.49
N GLY A 22 -28.44 18.55 17.90
CA GLY A 22 -29.28 19.54 18.60
C GLY A 22 -30.12 18.95 19.74
N PHE A 23 -30.61 17.71 19.60
CA PHE A 23 -31.28 16.99 20.69
C PHE A 23 -30.31 16.72 21.86
N LEU A 24 -29.13 16.17 21.55
CA LEU A 24 -28.11 15.85 22.56
C LEU A 24 -27.57 17.12 23.24
N LEU A 25 -27.37 18.21 22.51
CA LEU A 25 -26.97 19.51 23.08
C LEU A 25 -28.03 20.06 24.04
N LYS A 26 -29.31 19.96 23.67
CA LYS A 26 -30.43 20.47 24.48
C LYS A 26 -30.64 19.64 25.75
N GLU A 27 -30.62 18.33 25.63
CA GLU A 27 -30.83 17.42 26.77
C GLU A 27 -29.56 17.28 27.63
N GLY A 28 -28.38 17.36 27.03
CA GLY A 28 -27.09 17.17 27.71
C GLY A 28 -26.75 18.30 28.66
N LYS A 29 -27.22 19.52 28.37
CA LYS A 29 -27.21 20.64 29.33
C LYS A 29 -28.08 20.41 30.56
N ARG A 30 -29.07 19.52 30.48
CA ARG A 30 -30.08 19.32 31.53
C ARG A 30 -29.86 18.04 32.35
N ASN A 31 -29.36 16.97 31.73
CA ASN A 31 -29.18 15.68 32.42
C ASN A 31 -28.17 14.78 31.68
N LYS A 32 -26.87 14.97 31.93
CA LYS A 32 -25.78 14.20 31.30
C LYS A 32 -25.91 12.70 31.55
N ASP A 33 -26.22 12.29 32.78
CA ASP A 33 -26.33 10.88 33.18
C ASP A 33 -27.39 10.12 32.40
N LYS A 34 -28.52 10.78 32.13
CA LYS A 34 -29.59 10.19 31.33
C LYS A 34 -29.14 9.92 29.89
N ILE A 35 -28.32 10.78 29.30
CA ILE A 35 -27.78 10.52 27.96
C ILE A 35 -26.68 9.44 28.01
N ARG A 36 -25.82 9.45 29.03
CA ARG A 36 -24.77 8.44 29.22
C ARG A 36 -25.34 7.02 29.29
N LYS A 37 -26.48 6.83 29.95
CA LYS A 37 -27.23 5.55 29.96
C LYS A 37 -27.56 5.02 28.56
N TYR A 38 -27.66 5.92 27.58
CA TYR A 38 -27.98 5.59 26.20
C TYR A 38 -26.79 5.72 25.24
N ALA A 39 -25.55 5.94 25.72
CA ALA A 39 -24.38 6.15 24.87
C ALA A 39 -24.14 5.00 23.87
N ASP A 40 -24.17 3.75 24.33
CA ASP A 40 -24.06 2.56 23.48
C ASP A 40 -25.19 2.47 22.44
N TYR A 41 -26.40 2.82 22.86
CA TYR A 41 -27.56 2.82 21.98
C TYR A 41 -27.43 3.90 20.90
N ILE A 42 -26.91 5.07 21.25
CA ILE A 42 -26.62 6.16 20.30
C ILE A 42 -25.53 5.73 19.32
N LEU A 43 -24.40 5.23 19.82
CA LEU A 43 -23.27 4.73 19.00
C LEU A 43 -23.73 3.68 17.98
N LYS A 44 -24.60 2.76 18.39
CA LYS A 44 -25.08 1.67 17.51
C LYS A 44 -26.10 2.13 16.45
N ASN A 45 -26.83 3.20 16.69
CA ASN A 45 -28.00 3.57 15.87
C ASN A 45 -27.87 4.93 15.19
N CYS A 46 -26.70 5.58 15.29
CA CYS A 46 -26.47 6.87 14.67
C CYS A 46 -25.80 6.73 13.31
N SER A 47 -26.40 7.33 12.28
CA SER A 47 -25.87 7.43 10.92
C SER A 47 -25.35 8.83 10.57
N ASP A 48 -25.53 9.82 11.44
CA ASP A 48 -25.01 11.19 11.29
C ASP A 48 -23.65 11.27 12.02
N TYR A 49 -22.62 11.84 11.41
CA TYR A 49 -21.25 11.84 11.97
C TYR A 49 -20.92 13.12 12.78
N ASN A 50 -21.83 14.09 12.82
CA ASN A 50 -21.59 15.41 13.44
C ASN A 50 -21.86 15.47 14.96
N TRP A 51 -22.31 14.39 15.60
CA TRP A 51 -22.64 14.41 17.03
C TRP A 51 -21.43 14.17 17.96
N ILE A 52 -20.21 13.97 17.43
CA ILE A 52 -19.03 13.82 18.30
C ILE A 52 -18.81 15.05 19.18
N THR A 53 -19.15 16.25 18.69
CA THR A 53 -19.19 17.48 19.49
C THR A 53 -20.13 17.33 20.69
N SER A 54 -21.30 16.70 20.49
CA SER A 54 -22.24 16.38 21.56
C SER A 54 -21.78 15.26 22.48
N TYR A 55 -21.11 14.22 21.94
CA TYR A 55 -20.46 13.17 22.74
C TYR A 55 -19.42 13.77 23.68
N LEU A 56 -18.58 14.66 23.15
CA LEU A 56 -17.61 15.41 23.93
C LEU A 56 -18.32 16.21 25.03
N ILE A 57 -19.42 16.90 24.75
CA ILE A 57 -20.15 17.68 25.76
C ILE A 57 -20.75 16.81 26.89
N MET A 58 -20.97 15.51 26.65
CA MET A 58 -21.52 14.58 27.63
C MET A 58 -20.50 14.12 28.68
N TYR A 59 -19.19 14.24 28.40
CA TYR A 59 -18.12 13.77 29.28
C TYR A 59 -17.09 14.87 29.53
N ASP A 60 -16.66 15.02 30.77
CA ASP A 60 -15.65 16.00 31.16
C ASP A 60 -14.48 15.29 31.86
N GLY A 61 -13.25 15.79 31.64
CA GLY A 61 -12.05 15.25 32.27
C GLY A 61 -11.88 13.75 32.06
N ASP A 62 -11.74 13.02 33.17
CA ASP A 62 -11.41 11.60 33.19
C ASP A 62 -12.52 10.73 32.59
N GLU A 63 -13.78 11.11 32.78
CA GLU A 63 -14.94 10.38 32.26
C GLU A 63 -14.94 10.34 30.73
N LEU A 64 -14.37 11.36 30.08
CA LEU A 64 -14.26 11.40 28.62
C LEU A 64 -13.27 10.35 28.14
N ILE A 65 -12.15 10.21 28.81
CA ILE A 65 -11.10 9.25 28.45
C ILE A 65 -11.59 7.83 28.64
N ASP A 66 -12.22 7.55 29.78
CA ASP A 66 -12.77 6.23 30.06
C ASP A 66 -13.90 5.89 29.06
N ALA A 67 -14.71 6.86 28.66
CA ALA A 67 -15.73 6.67 27.63
C ALA A 67 -15.11 6.37 26.25
N ILE A 68 -14.04 7.07 25.86
CA ILE A 68 -13.31 6.81 24.61
C ILE A 68 -12.73 5.40 24.62
N ILE A 69 -12.03 5.02 25.69
CA ILE A 69 -11.40 3.70 25.81
C ILE A 69 -12.44 2.59 25.69
N ASN A 70 -13.55 2.70 26.40
CA ASN A 70 -14.62 1.70 26.39
C ASN A 70 -15.36 1.61 25.05
N ASN A 71 -15.28 2.63 24.21
CA ASN A 71 -16.04 2.71 22.96
C ASN A 71 -15.16 2.84 21.71
N TYR A 72 -13.84 2.80 21.82
CA TYR A 72 -12.93 3.12 20.71
C TYR A 72 -13.18 2.25 19.47
N ASN A 73 -13.30 0.94 19.65
CA ASN A 73 -13.60 0.02 18.54
C ASN A 73 -14.94 0.34 17.86
N LYS A 74 -15.98 0.67 18.63
CA LYS A 74 -17.27 1.10 18.07
C LYS A 74 -17.14 2.44 17.34
N LEU A 75 -16.37 3.39 17.87
CA LEU A 75 -16.11 4.67 17.20
C LEU A 75 -15.45 4.43 15.84
N LYS A 76 -14.47 3.51 15.80
CA LYS A 76 -13.75 3.13 14.59
C LYS A 76 -14.63 2.39 13.58
N GLU A 77 -15.37 1.36 14.00
CA GLU A 77 -16.31 0.59 13.15
C GLU A 77 -17.34 1.50 12.47
N ASN A 78 -17.73 2.59 13.14
CA ASN A 78 -18.64 3.58 12.61
C ASN A 78 -17.93 4.72 11.85
N ASN A 79 -16.63 4.61 11.55
CA ASN A 79 -15.85 5.65 10.84
C ASN A 79 -16.00 7.06 11.45
N ILE A 80 -16.08 7.16 12.78
CA ILE A 80 -16.26 8.44 13.46
C ILE A 80 -14.93 9.20 13.50
N ASP A 81 -14.95 10.47 13.10
CA ASP A 81 -13.77 11.35 13.14
C ASP A 81 -13.30 11.60 14.58
N THR A 82 -12.14 11.06 14.94
CA THR A 82 -11.56 11.20 16.28
C THR A 82 -10.82 12.53 16.48
N TYR A 83 -10.66 13.36 15.45
CA TYR A 83 -9.90 14.62 15.55
C TYR A 83 -10.44 15.62 16.60
N PRO A 84 -11.76 15.80 16.78
CA PRO A 84 -12.30 16.66 17.84
C PRO A 84 -11.95 16.15 19.25
N ILE A 85 -11.91 14.82 19.44
CA ILE A 85 -11.47 14.19 20.69
C ILE A 85 -10.01 14.56 20.97
N ILE A 86 -9.14 14.36 19.98
CA ILE A 86 -7.71 14.67 20.09
C ILE A 86 -7.48 16.15 20.43
N ASN A 87 -8.17 17.06 19.74
CA ASN A 87 -8.06 18.51 19.99
C ASN A 87 -8.50 18.90 21.41
N ARG A 88 -9.41 18.14 22.02
CA ARG A 88 -9.83 18.40 23.41
C ARG A 88 -8.82 17.85 24.40
N ILE A 89 -8.35 16.63 24.21
CA ILE A 89 -7.39 15.95 25.11
C ILE A 89 -6.09 16.74 25.18
N THR A 90 -5.58 17.19 24.04
CA THR A 90 -4.31 17.91 23.92
C THR A 90 -4.34 19.34 24.50
N LYS A 91 -5.50 19.83 24.96
CA LYS A 91 -5.65 21.13 25.65
C LYS A 91 -5.63 21.02 27.17
N TYR A 92 -5.65 19.80 27.72
CA TYR A 92 -5.53 19.64 29.16
C TYR A 92 -4.10 19.98 29.63
N PRO A 93 -3.94 20.38 30.91
CA PRO A 93 -2.62 20.57 31.51
C PRO A 93 -1.75 19.30 31.40
N ASN A 94 -0.42 19.46 31.43
CA ASN A 94 0.53 18.41 31.11
C ASN A 94 0.37 17.14 31.97
N ASP A 95 0.12 17.28 33.27
CA ASP A 95 -0.14 16.17 34.20
C ASP A 95 -1.34 15.31 33.77
N LYS A 96 -2.44 15.96 33.39
CA LYS A 96 -3.65 15.29 32.88
C LYS A 96 -3.43 14.72 31.49
N LEU A 97 -2.79 15.47 30.60
CA LEU A 97 -2.50 15.02 29.24
C LEU A 97 -1.64 13.75 29.26
N ILE A 98 -0.60 13.71 30.09
CA ILE A 98 0.24 12.53 30.30
C ILE A 98 -0.59 11.32 30.76
N SER A 99 -1.41 11.50 31.80
CA SER A 99 -2.31 10.46 32.32
C SER A 99 -3.26 9.93 31.24
N TYR A 100 -3.76 10.82 30.38
CA TYR A 100 -4.69 10.46 29.31
C TYR A 100 -4.00 9.71 28.17
N ILE A 101 -2.81 10.15 27.78
CA ILE A 101 -1.99 9.47 26.77
C ILE A 101 -1.66 8.05 27.22
N ASP A 102 -1.27 7.88 28.49
CA ASP A 102 -0.97 6.56 29.05
C ASP A 102 -2.11 5.56 28.92
N LYS A 103 -3.35 6.03 29.16
CA LYS A 103 -4.55 5.21 29.07
C LYS A 103 -4.96 4.94 27.61
N LEU A 104 -4.72 5.88 26.70
CA LEU A 104 -5.16 5.78 25.31
C LEU A 104 -4.23 4.95 24.44
N ILE A 105 -2.93 5.10 24.62
CA ILE A 105 -1.89 4.44 23.82
C ILE A 105 -2.15 2.93 23.60
N PRO A 106 -2.56 2.13 24.62
CA PRO A 106 -2.81 0.70 24.44
C PRO A 106 -4.05 0.35 23.61
N VAL A 107 -4.93 1.32 23.35
CA VAL A 107 -6.30 1.10 22.83
C VAL A 107 -6.48 1.72 21.46
N ILE A 108 -5.87 2.88 21.20
CA ILE A 108 -6.03 3.62 19.96
C ILE A 108 -5.24 3.00 18.80
N ASP A 109 -5.68 3.24 17.57
CA ASP A 109 -4.94 2.84 16.38
C ASP A 109 -3.79 3.79 16.04
N ASP A 110 -2.97 3.37 15.09
CA ASP A 110 -1.77 4.06 14.63
C ASP A 110 -2.08 5.44 14.07
N PHE A 111 -3.22 5.58 13.39
CA PHE A 111 -3.66 6.85 12.81
C PHE A 111 -3.98 7.87 13.92
N THR A 112 -4.74 7.45 14.93
CA THR A 112 -5.09 8.30 16.07
C THR A 112 -3.88 8.63 16.92
N LEU A 113 -2.98 7.67 17.16
CA LEU A 113 -1.71 7.90 17.85
C LEU A 113 -0.86 8.94 17.10
N HIS A 114 -0.73 8.80 15.78
CA HIS A 114 0.02 9.73 14.95
C HIS A 114 -0.52 11.17 15.06
N ASN A 115 -1.84 11.32 15.07
CA ASN A 115 -2.50 12.62 15.23
C ASN A 115 -2.28 13.24 16.62
N ILE A 116 -2.26 12.43 17.68
CA ILE A 116 -1.92 12.89 19.04
C ILE A 116 -0.46 13.37 19.07
N LEU A 117 0.48 12.55 18.59
CA LEU A 117 1.91 12.91 18.55
C LEU A 117 2.16 14.20 17.76
N ASN A 118 1.49 14.38 16.62
CA ASN A 118 1.57 15.61 15.82
C ASN A 118 1.11 16.87 16.58
N LYS A 119 0.09 16.74 17.44
CA LYS A 119 -0.46 17.88 18.20
C LYS A 119 0.42 18.29 19.37
N ILE A 120 1.14 17.35 19.96
CA ILE A 120 1.95 17.58 21.16
C ILE A 120 3.43 17.69 20.87
N LYS A 121 3.87 17.56 19.62
CA LYS A 121 5.29 17.54 19.23
C LYS A 121 6.11 18.74 19.74
N ASP A 122 5.46 19.90 19.89
CA ASP A 122 6.08 21.14 20.35
C ASP A 122 5.99 21.32 21.89
N ASN A 123 5.37 20.37 22.60
CA ASN A 123 5.31 20.32 24.07
C ASN A 123 6.43 19.43 24.61
N GLU A 124 7.56 20.04 24.95
CA GLU A 124 8.80 19.35 25.34
C GLU A 124 8.66 18.46 26.58
N GLU A 125 7.87 18.89 27.57
CA GLU A 125 7.64 18.12 28.81
C GLU A 125 6.91 16.80 28.50
N VAL A 126 5.80 16.90 27.77
CA VAL A 126 4.98 15.73 27.43
C VAL A 126 5.71 14.82 26.45
N MET A 127 6.42 15.39 25.46
CA MET A 127 7.22 14.58 24.53
C MET A 127 8.38 13.88 25.22
N SER A 128 9.06 14.54 26.17
CA SER A 128 10.13 13.90 26.94
C SER A 128 9.61 12.73 27.76
N TYR A 129 8.47 12.90 28.44
CA TYR A 129 7.80 11.80 29.15
C TYR A 129 7.47 10.62 28.22
N ILE A 130 6.86 10.90 27.05
CA ILE A 130 6.49 9.85 26.09
C ILE A 130 7.72 9.11 25.60
N ILE A 131 8.79 9.83 25.28
CA ILE A 131 10.05 9.22 24.82
C ILE A 131 10.64 8.33 25.92
N GLU A 132 10.79 8.84 27.13
CA GLU A 132 11.37 8.09 28.24
C GLU A 132 10.58 6.82 28.56
N LYS A 133 9.25 6.89 28.48
CA LYS A 133 8.37 5.77 28.81
C LYS A 133 8.17 4.78 27.67
N TYR A 134 8.05 5.26 26.43
CA TYR A 134 7.56 4.44 25.30
C TYR A 134 8.59 4.19 24.21
N LEU A 135 9.71 4.90 24.17
CA LEU A 135 10.72 4.70 23.11
C LEU A 135 11.35 3.31 23.18
N ILE A 136 11.52 2.76 24.38
CA ILE A 136 12.12 1.43 24.58
C ILE A 136 11.03 0.36 24.81
N ASN A 137 9.78 0.78 25.06
CA ASN A 137 8.64 -0.11 25.28
C ASN A 137 8.17 -0.73 23.96
N SER A 138 8.11 -2.06 23.91
CA SER A 138 7.94 -2.82 22.67
C SER A 138 6.65 -2.53 21.90
N THR A 139 5.54 -2.16 22.55
CA THR A 139 4.26 -2.06 21.82
C THR A 139 4.17 -0.82 20.92
N ILE A 140 4.87 0.27 21.25
CA ILE A 140 4.79 1.56 20.54
C ILE A 140 6.15 2.05 20.05
N SER A 141 7.25 1.48 20.55
CA SER A 141 8.63 1.86 20.22
C SER A 141 8.83 2.12 18.72
N ILE A 142 8.47 1.19 17.84
CA ILE A 142 8.66 1.35 16.40
C ILE A 142 7.84 2.51 15.84
N LYS A 143 6.58 2.66 16.25
CA LYS A 143 5.69 3.74 15.78
C LYS A 143 6.20 5.11 16.24
N LEU A 144 6.62 5.22 17.50
CA LEU A 144 7.21 6.43 18.04
C LEU A 144 8.54 6.76 17.36
N THR A 145 9.43 5.78 17.21
CA THR A 145 10.72 5.92 16.51
C THR A 145 10.49 6.43 15.08
N SER A 146 9.55 5.81 14.36
CA SER A 146 9.15 6.18 13.01
C SER A 146 8.67 7.63 12.93
N PHE A 147 7.79 8.03 13.85
CA PHE A 147 7.29 9.40 13.95
C PHE A 147 8.42 10.41 14.18
N LEU A 148 9.31 10.13 15.13
CA LEU A 148 10.41 11.00 15.52
C LEU A 148 11.40 11.20 14.35
N LEU A 149 11.81 10.10 13.70
CA LEU A 149 12.71 10.16 12.55
C LEU A 149 12.11 10.91 11.37
N LYS A 150 10.84 10.63 11.01
CA LYS A 150 10.16 11.27 9.88
C LYS A 150 10.01 12.78 10.07
N ASN A 151 9.82 13.24 11.31
CA ASN A 151 9.64 14.66 11.63
C ASN A 151 10.94 15.35 12.07
N ASN A 152 12.08 14.66 12.04
CA ASN A 152 13.36 15.18 12.52
C ASN A 152 13.33 15.68 13.98
N LEU A 153 12.69 14.92 14.88
CA LEU A 153 12.50 15.26 16.29
C LEU A 153 13.27 14.31 17.21
N TYR A 154 13.95 14.84 18.24
CA TYR A 154 14.65 14.06 19.27
C TYR A 154 15.57 12.96 18.72
N ILE A 155 16.23 13.23 17.60
CA ILE A 155 17.05 12.28 16.84
C ILE A 155 18.16 11.67 17.70
N ASP A 156 18.82 12.49 18.52
CA ASP A 156 19.87 12.02 19.42
C ASP A 156 19.33 11.01 20.44
N LYS A 157 18.15 11.24 21.03
CA LYS A 157 17.52 10.30 21.97
C LYS A 157 17.18 8.97 21.29
N VAL A 158 16.71 9.01 20.04
CA VAL A 158 16.43 7.81 19.25
C VAL A 158 17.71 7.00 19.03
N TYR A 159 18.78 7.64 18.57
CA TYR A 159 20.02 6.92 18.26
C TYR A 159 20.77 6.45 19.52
N GLN A 160 20.69 7.17 20.64
CA GLN A 160 21.24 6.74 21.94
C GLN A 160 20.58 5.45 22.44
N ASN A 161 19.29 5.23 22.14
CA ASN A 161 18.52 4.07 22.60
C ASN A 161 18.34 3.01 21.51
N PHE A 162 19.00 3.16 20.35
CA PHE A 162 18.69 2.36 19.17
C PHE A 162 18.90 0.87 19.36
N ASP A 163 19.87 0.48 20.18
CA ASP A 163 20.17 -0.93 20.42
C ASP A 163 19.06 -1.63 21.20
N ASN A 164 18.45 -0.91 22.14
CA ASN A 164 17.29 -1.39 22.87
C ASN A 164 16.04 -1.41 21.98
N ILE A 165 15.88 -0.39 21.12
CA ILE A 165 14.80 -0.34 20.13
C ILE A 165 14.88 -1.57 19.22
N ILE A 166 16.04 -1.88 18.66
CA ILE A 166 16.23 -3.07 17.82
C ILE A 166 15.91 -4.35 18.61
N SER A 167 16.56 -4.54 19.75
CA SER A 167 16.49 -5.79 20.51
C SER A 167 15.06 -6.12 20.97
N ASN A 168 14.27 -5.10 21.33
CA ASN A 168 12.90 -5.28 21.81
C ASN A 168 11.86 -5.42 20.69
N ASN A 169 12.22 -5.10 19.44
CA ASN A 169 11.26 -4.94 18.34
C ASN A 169 11.69 -5.69 17.07
N ILE A 170 12.49 -6.75 17.18
CA ILE A 170 13.03 -7.50 16.03
C ILE A 170 11.97 -7.82 14.98
N LYS A 171 10.76 -8.19 15.42
CA LYS A 171 9.61 -8.55 14.57
C LYS A 171 9.14 -7.43 13.65
N ASP A 172 9.24 -6.19 14.12
CA ASP A 172 8.63 -5.00 13.50
C ASP A 172 9.69 -4.12 12.80
N LEU A 173 10.95 -4.56 12.75
CA LEU A 173 12.05 -3.79 12.15
C LEU A 173 11.88 -3.59 10.64
N TYR A 174 11.10 -4.43 9.97
CA TYR A 174 10.81 -4.27 8.56
C TYR A 174 10.05 -2.96 8.29
N GLU A 175 9.02 -2.67 9.08
CA GLU A 175 8.25 -1.42 8.95
C GLU A 175 9.11 -0.18 9.20
N LEU A 176 10.06 -0.27 10.13
CA LEU A 176 11.01 0.82 10.37
C LEU A 176 11.94 1.04 9.16
N LYS A 177 12.46 -0.04 8.56
CA LYS A 177 13.32 0.04 7.37
C LYS A 177 12.58 0.57 6.15
N LYS A 178 11.36 0.10 5.92
CA LYS A 178 10.48 0.46 4.81
C LYS A 178 10.28 1.97 4.65
N GLN A 179 10.32 2.72 5.75
CA GLN A 179 10.12 4.18 5.73
C GLN A 179 11.27 4.96 5.10
N GLY A 180 12.46 4.38 4.99
CA GLY A 180 13.62 5.03 4.38
C GLY A 180 14.17 6.24 5.15
N THR A 181 13.81 6.40 6.43
CA THR A 181 14.24 7.51 7.29
C THR A 181 15.50 7.20 8.12
N LEU A 182 15.91 5.93 8.15
CA LEU A 182 17.09 5.47 8.87
C LEU A 182 18.38 5.97 8.21
N ASN A 183 19.35 6.37 9.04
CA ASN A 183 20.70 6.59 8.54
C ASN A 183 21.35 5.26 8.05
N LYS A 184 22.42 5.36 7.28
CA LYS A 184 23.10 4.21 6.69
C LYS A 184 23.67 3.23 7.71
N GLU A 185 24.26 3.73 8.79
CA GLU A 185 24.88 2.91 9.84
C GLU A 185 23.82 2.04 10.53
N THR A 186 22.73 2.68 10.94
CA THR A 186 21.58 2.06 11.58
C THR A 186 20.90 1.03 10.68
N SER A 187 20.65 1.38 9.41
CA SER A 187 20.09 0.44 8.44
C SER A 187 20.99 -0.80 8.26
N THR A 188 22.31 -0.59 8.24
CA THR A 188 23.31 -1.68 8.18
C THR A 188 23.26 -2.55 9.44
N LYS A 189 23.12 -1.93 10.63
CA LYS A 189 23.03 -2.65 11.91
C LYS A 189 21.79 -3.53 11.99
N ILE A 190 20.61 -3.01 11.63
CA ILE A 190 19.38 -3.82 11.55
C ILE A 190 19.58 -4.98 10.59
N SER A 191 20.09 -4.70 9.39
CA SER A 191 20.26 -5.72 8.34
C SER A 191 21.15 -6.88 8.80
N LYS A 192 22.23 -6.59 9.54
CA LYS A 192 23.08 -7.61 10.15
C LYS A 192 22.36 -8.45 11.21
N ILE A 193 21.54 -7.82 12.04
CA ILE A 193 20.82 -8.51 13.14
C ILE A 193 19.75 -9.44 12.60
N VAL A 194 19.05 -9.03 11.54
CA VAL A 194 17.94 -9.79 10.97
C VAL A 194 18.36 -10.70 9.81
N GLN A 195 19.64 -10.73 9.45
CA GLN A 195 20.16 -11.37 8.23
C GLN A 195 19.60 -12.78 7.97
N ASN A 196 19.48 -13.62 9.00
CA ASN A 196 18.91 -14.97 8.88
C ASN A 196 17.82 -15.23 9.94
N ASN A 197 17.16 -14.17 10.41
CA ASN A 197 16.16 -14.28 11.46
C ASN A 197 14.80 -14.70 10.88
N GLU A 198 14.41 -15.95 11.14
CA GLU A 198 13.14 -16.53 10.64
C GLU A 198 11.90 -15.84 11.20
N GLU A 199 11.98 -15.33 12.42
CA GLU A 199 10.88 -14.60 13.04
C GLU A 199 10.66 -13.25 12.35
N TYR A 200 11.73 -12.51 12.08
CA TYR A 200 11.68 -11.29 11.27
C TYR A 200 11.07 -11.55 9.89
N LEU A 201 11.51 -12.62 9.21
CA LEU A 201 10.98 -12.96 7.88
C LEU A 201 9.48 -13.29 7.94
N ASN A 202 9.06 -14.10 8.90
CA ASN A 202 7.64 -14.45 9.07
C ASN A 202 6.78 -13.20 9.30
N ASN A 203 7.19 -12.31 10.21
CA ASN A 203 6.44 -11.08 10.49
C ASN A 203 6.42 -10.15 9.29
N THR A 204 7.55 -10.02 8.56
CA THR A 204 7.62 -9.24 7.31
C THR A 204 6.56 -9.71 6.30
N ILE A 205 6.43 -11.03 6.11
CA ILE A 205 5.44 -11.59 5.18
C ILE A 205 4.01 -11.35 5.68
N GLU A 206 3.76 -11.55 6.98
CA GLU A 206 2.45 -11.28 7.57
C GLU A 206 2.06 -9.81 7.42
N ASP A 207 2.97 -8.87 7.67
CA ASP A 207 2.69 -7.43 7.57
C ASP A 207 2.40 -7.02 6.13
N ILE A 208 3.15 -7.56 5.16
CA ILE A 208 2.86 -7.39 3.73
C ILE A 208 1.44 -7.89 3.41
N LEU A 209 1.06 -9.08 3.88
CA LEU A 209 -0.27 -9.63 3.62
C LEU A 209 -1.38 -8.84 4.32
N LYS A 210 -1.17 -8.37 5.56
CA LYS A 210 -2.08 -7.45 6.27
C LYS A 210 -2.28 -6.17 5.47
N GLU A 211 -1.23 -5.61 4.88
CA GLU A 211 -1.34 -4.40 4.08
C GLU A 211 -2.12 -4.56 2.79
N ILE A 212 -2.10 -5.75 2.18
CA ILE A 212 -2.80 -6.01 0.91
C ILE A 212 -4.25 -6.47 1.17
N TYR A 213 -4.48 -7.32 2.17
CA TYR A 213 -5.79 -7.92 2.46
C TYR A 213 -6.59 -7.20 3.55
N GLY A 214 -5.94 -6.35 4.36
CA GLY A 214 -6.58 -5.65 5.47
C GLY A 214 -7.25 -6.61 6.46
N GLU A 215 -8.51 -6.34 6.79
CA GLU A 215 -9.30 -7.16 7.72
C GLU A 215 -9.56 -8.59 7.24
N LYS A 216 -9.37 -8.88 5.94
CA LYS A 216 -9.51 -10.24 5.40
C LYS A 216 -8.32 -11.14 5.72
N PHE A 217 -7.19 -10.56 6.15
CA PHE A 217 -6.01 -11.35 6.48
C PHE A 217 -6.22 -12.13 7.78
N ASN A 218 -5.97 -13.44 7.72
CA ASN A 218 -5.90 -14.33 8.87
C ASN A 218 -4.72 -15.28 8.69
N SER A 219 -3.76 -15.27 9.61
CA SER A 219 -2.53 -16.06 9.49
C SER A 219 -2.77 -17.57 9.36
N LYS A 220 -3.87 -18.10 9.93
CA LYS A 220 -4.21 -19.53 9.79
C LYS A 220 -4.70 -19.86 8.39
N ASP A 221 -5.61 -19.06 7.85
CA ASP A 221 -6.17 -19.28 6.51
C ASP A 221 -5.13 -19.01 5.42
N PHE A 222 -4.24 -18.05 5.66
CA PHE A 222 -3.18 -17.64 4.73
C PHE A 222 -1.89 -18.46 4.82
N LYS A 223 -1.86 -19.52 5.64
CA LYS A 223 -0.64 -20.30 5.89
C LYS A 223 0.07 -20.76 4.62
N VAL A 224 -0.68 -21.33 3.65
CA VAL A 224 -0.11 -21.79 2.37
C VAL A 224 0.56 -20.63 1.61
N GLY A 225 -0.06 -19.45 1.62
CA GLY A 225 0.49 -18.24 1.01
C GLY A 225 1.75 -17.75 1.71
N ILE A 226 1.74 -17.72 3.04
CA ILE A 226 2.90 -17.34 3.87
C ILE A 226 4.06 -18.29 3.60
N ASP A 227 3.83 -19.60 3.65
CA ASP A 227 4.85 -20.62 3.43
C ASP A 227 5.43 -20.53 2.01
N THR A 228 4.59 -20.27 0.99
CA THR A 228 5.07 -20.14 -0.40
C THR A 228 5.91 -18.89 -0.61
N ILE A 229 5.45 -17.73 -0.14
CA ILE A 229 6.23 -16.47 -0.21
C ILE A 229 7.57 -16.63 0.51
N LYS A 230 7.56 -17.31 1.66
CA LYS A 230 8.76 -17.60 2.44
C LYS A 230 9.77 -18.46 1.67
N ILE A 231 9.31 -19.52 1.00
CA ILE A 231 10.17 -20.37 0.15
C ILE A 231 10.79 -19.53 -0.96
N ILE A 232 9.99 -18.73 -1.66
CA ILE A 232 10.48 -17.87 -2.74
C ILE A 232 11.54 -16.90 -2.22
N ILE A 233 11.28 -16.16 -1.13
CA ILE A 233 12.27 -15.22 -0.58
C ILE A 233 13.58 -15.91 -0.20
N LYS A 234 13.52 -17.14 0.34
CA LYS A 234 14.73 -17.92 0.65
C LYS A 234 15.51 -18.30 -0.61
N GLU A 235 14.84 -18.77 -1.65
CA GLU A 235 15.48 -19.11 -2.92
C GLU A 235 16.09 -17.88 -3.61
N LEU A 236 15.38 -16.75 -3.62
CA LEU A 236 15.90 -15.49 -4.12
C LEU A 236 17.13 -15.03 -3.34
N SER A 237 17.09 -15.14 -2.00
CA SER A 237 18.20 -14.77 -1.13
C SER A 237 19.45 -15.60 -1.43
N GLN A 238 19.29 -16.92 -1.59
CA GLN A 238 20.38 -17.81 -1.96
C GLN A 238 20.94 -17.50 -3.35
N ASN A 239 20.08 -17.30 -4.35
CA ASN A 239 20.50 -16.98 -5.71
C ASN A 239 21.25 -15.65 -5.80
N GLU A 240 20.81 -14.64 -5.06
CA GLU A 240 21.37 -13.28 -5.12
C GLU A 240 22.52 -13.06 -4.12
N ASN A 241 22.89 -14.10 -3.35
CA ASN A 241 23.83 -14.01 -2.23
C ASN A 241 23.45 -12.87 -1.27
N LYS A 242 22.18 -12.88 -0.84
CA LYS A 242 21.54 -11.91 0.03
C LYS A 242 20.99 -12.57 1.28
N THR A 243 20.66 -11.72 2.25
CA THR A 243 20.09 -12.08 3.54
C THR A 243 18.69 -11.47 3.67
N TYR A 244 17.90 -11.87 4.68
CA TYR A 244 16.60 -11.25 4.94
C TYR A 244 16.74 -9.76 5.32
N GLY A 245 17.91 -9.39 5.84
CA GLY A 245 18.32 -8.01 6.07
C GLY A 245 18.51 -7.20 4.79
N ASP A 246 18.59 -7.81 3.62
CA ASP A 246 18.75 -7.11 2.34
C ASP A 246 17.43 -6.94 1.58
N ILE A 247 16.30 -7.35 2.16
CA ILE A 247 14.97 -7.14 1.55
C ILE A 247 14.68 -5.63 1.49
N GLU A 248 14.36 -5.15 0.30
CA GLU A 248 14.04 -3.75 0.01
C GLU A 248 12.57 -3.60 -0.38
N TYR A 249 11.86 -2.67 0.25
CA TYR A 249 10.56 -2.23 -0.23
C TYR A 249 10.74 -1.35 -1.47
N LEU A 250 10.09 -1.70 -2.58
CA LEU A 250 10.13 -0.90 -3.81
C LEU A 250 8.87 -0.03 -4.01
N GLY A 251 7.73 -0.47 -3.48
CA GLY A 251 6.49 0.27 -3.62
C GLY A 251 5.25 -0.60 -3.47
N LYS A 252 4.09 0.06 -3.51
CA LYS A 252 2.76 -0.55 -3.44
C LYS A 252 1.94 -0.07 -4.62
N GLY A 253 1.39 -1.02 -5.38
CA GLY A 253 0.35 -0.76 -6.36
C GLY A 253 -1.03 -0.84 -5.72
N THR A 254 -2.09 -0.58 -6.48
CA THR A 254 -3.48 -0.63 -5.97
C THR A 254 -3.83 -1.97 -5.31
N PHE A 255 -3.28 -3.07 -5.84
CA PHE A 255 -3.59 -4.44 -5.40
C PHE A 255 -2.35 -5.29 -5.14
N SER A 256 -1.17 -4.67 -5.06
CA SER A 256 0.08 -5.40 -4.94
C SER A 256 1.13 -4.67 -4.10
N TYR A 257 2.03 -5.46 -3.55
CA TYR A 257 3.19 -5.05 -2.80
C TYR A 257 4.43 -5.54 -3.53
N VAL A 258 5.42 -4.66 -3.69
CA VAL A 258 6.61 -4.93 -4.49
C VAL A 258 7.84 -4.81 -3.61
N LEU A 259 8.62 -5.88 -3.55
CA LEU A 259 9.89 -5.95 -2.83
C LEU A 259 11.02 -6.42 -3.74
N ALA A 260 12.25 -6.10 -3.38
CA ALA A 260 13.44 -6.60 -4.04
C ALA A 260 14.32 -7.40 -3.09
N VAL A 261 14.96 -8.42 -3.64
CA VAL A 261 16.05 -9.17 -3.03
C VAL A 261 17.18 -9.15 -4.06
N GLY A 262 18.20 -8.31 -3.84
CA GLY A 262 19.25 -8.09 -4.83
C GLY A 262 18.72 -7.50 -6.15
N ASP A 263 19.01 -8.18 -7.25
CA ASP A 263 18.51 -7.87 -8.59
C ASP A 263 17.18 -8.57 -8.92
N LYS A 264 16.56 -9.28 -7.98
CA LYS A 264 15.23 -9.87 -8.17
C LYS A 264 14.15 -9.00 -7.56
N VAL A 265 13.02 -8.90 -8.25
CA VAL A 265 11.81 -8.20 -7.81
C VAL A 265 10.70 -9.22 -7.61
N LEU A 266 10.11 -9.24 -6.41
CA LEU A 266 8.94 -10.05 -6.08
C LEU A 266 7.73 -9.12 -5.93
N LYS A 267 6.70 -9.36 -6.74
CA LYS A 267 5.40 -8.71 -6.65
C LYS A 267 4.39 -9.69 -6.04
N ILE A 268 3.73 -9.27 -4.96
CA ILE A 268 2.72 -10.03 -4.23
C ILE A 268 1.41 -9.27 -4.36
N GLY A 269 0.35 -9.87 -4.91
CA GLY A 269 -0.91 -9.17 -5.14
C GLY A 269 -2.18 -10.00 -4.98
N ILE A 270 -3.34 -9.34 -5.03
CA ILE A 270 -4.68 -9.95 -4.84
C ILE A 270 -5.52 -10.07 -6.10
N LYS A 271 -5.16 -9.31 -7.13
CA LYS A 271 -5.91 -9.23 -8.37
C LYS A 271 -4.96 -9.00 -9.53
N ARG A 272 -5.30 -9.60 -10.66
CA ARG A 272 -4.80 -9.24 -11.98
C ARG A 272 -5.95 -8.75 -12.84
N TYR A 273 -5.66 -7.82 -13.73
CA TYR A 273 -6.63 -7.36 -14.71
C TYR A 273 -6.59 -8.20 -15.98
N THR A 274 -5.47 -8.85 -16.23
CA THR A 274 -5.27 -9.75 -17.36
C THR A 274 -4.78 -11.10 -16.83
N ASP A 275 -5.62 -12.13 -16.90
CA ASP A 275 -5.28 -13.47 -16.38
C ASP A 275 -4.15 -14.14 -17.18
N SER A 276 -4.11 -13.94 -18.50
CA SER A 276 -3.00 -14.38 -19.35
C SER A 276 -2.78 -13.41 -20.53
N PHE A 277 -1.53 -13.28 -20.97
CA PHE A 277 -1.15 -12.44 -22.11
C PHE A 277 -0.14 -13.18 -23.00
N PRO A 278 0.00 -12.80 -24.28
CA PRO A 278 1.02 -13.38 -25.15
C PRO A 278 2.43 -13.06 -24.69
N ASN A 279 3.27 -14.09 -24.55
CA ASN A 279 4.68 -13.89 -24.28
C ASN A 279 5.30 -13.03 -25.41
N ASN A 280 5.96 -11.94 -25.04
CA ASN A 280 6.51 -10.96 -25.96
C ASN A 280 7.74 -10.27 -25.35
N PRO A 281 8.73 -9.86 -26.18
CA PRO A 281 10.02 -9.37 -25.68
C PRO A 281 9.98 -7.96 -25.10
N TYR A 282 8.89 -7.22 -25.31
CA TYR A 282 8.73 -5.83 -24.85
C TYR A 282 8.18 -5.73 -23.42
N ILE A 283 7.80 -6.85 -22.83
CA ILE A 283 7.46 -6.99 -21.43
C ILE A 283 8.59 -7.75 -20.74
N ILE A 284 8.89 -7.35 -19.50
CA ILE A 284 9.89 -8.04 -18.70
C ILE A 284 9.55 -9.52 -18.55
N THR A 285 10.53 -10.37 -18.85
CA THR A 285 10.36 -11.82 -18.75
C THR A 285 10.22 -12.21 -17.27
N PRO A 286 9.11 -12.84 -16.86
CA PRO A 286 8.99 -13.36 -15.50
C PRO A 286 9.82 -14.64 -15.35
N LEU A 287 10.49 -14.75 -14.20
CA LEU A 287 11.09 -15.99 -13.72
C LEU A 287 10.01 -16.92 -13.13
N LEU A 288 9.04 -16.33 -12.44
CA LEU A 288 7.89 -17.00 -11.85
C LEU A 288 6.68 -16.11 -12.08
N ARG A 289 5.54 -16.70 -12.43
CA ARG A 289 4.25 -16.01 -12.49
C ARG A 289 3.15 -17.01 -12.22
N GLU A 290 2.55 -16.94 -11.04
CA GLU A 290 1.59 -17.95 -10.60
C GLU A 290 0.52 -17.36 -9.69
N SER A 291 -0.66 -17.97 -9.72
CA SER A 291 -1.76 -17.69 -8.80
C SER A 291 -1.97 -18.85 -7.83
N ILE A 292 -2.00 -18.54 -6.53
CA ILE A 292 -2.17 -19.52 -5.45
C ILE A 292 -3.54 -19.29 -4.82
N LYS A 293 -4.38 -20.32 -4.85
CA LYS A 293 -5.65 -20.31 -4.11
C LYS A 293 -5.38 -20.45 -2.62
N ILE A 294 -5.89 -19.51 -1.82
CA ILE A 294 -5.79 -19.53 -0.36
C ILE A 294 -7.03 -20.18 0.24
N ASN A 295 -8.21 -19.73 -0.20
CA ASN A 295 -9.50 -20.31 0.16
C ASN A 295 -10.51 -20.04 -0.98
N GLU A 296 -11.80 -20.24 -0.74
CA GLU A 296 -12.83 -20.02 -1.77
C GLU A 296 -12.91 -18.56 -2.25
N GLU A 297 -12.59 -17.61 -1.38
CA GLU A 297 -12.74 -16.17 -1.65
C GLU A 297 -11.43 -15.46 -1.98
N ASN A 298 -10.28 -16.03 -1.57
CA ASN A 298 -8.99 -15.37 -1.62
C ASN A 298 -7.96 -16.16 -2.46
N LYS A 299 -7.20 -15.42 -3.25
CA LYS A 299 -6.04 -15.89 -4.01
C LYS A 299 -4.89 -14.90 -3.87
N ILE A 300 -3.66 -15.39 -3.88
CA ILE A 300 -2.43 -14.60 -3.96
C ILE A 300 -1.87 -14.75 -5.37
N PHE A 301 -1.45 -13.65 -5.97
CA PHE A 301 -0.66 -13.64 -7.19
C PHE A 301 0.78 -13.33 -6.87
N LEU A 302 1.67 -14.19 -7.34
CA LEU A 302 3.11 -14.03 -7.18
C LEU A 302 3.75 -13.87 -8.56
N GLU A 303 4.67 -12.92 -8.64
CA GLU A 303 5.47 -12.71 -9.84
C GLU A 303 6.89 -12.32 -9.45
N VAL A 304 7.86 -13.00 -10.04
CA VAL A 304 9.28 -12.69 -9.87
C VAL A 304 9.86 -12.27 -11.22
N THR A 305 10.52 -11.12 -11.24
CA THR A 305 11.17 -10.54 -12.42
C THR A 305 12.57 -10.01 -12.09
N GLU A 306 13.34 -9.67 -13.11
CA GLU A 306 14.60 -8.94 -12.92
C GLU A 306 14.35 -7.47 -12.54
N ARG A 307 15.25 -6.91 -11.75
CA ARG A 307 15.24 -5.49 -11.40
C ARG A 307 15.69 -4.65 -12.59
N VAL A 308 14.82 -3.74 -12.99
CA VAL A 308 15.09 -2.72 -14.02
C VAL A 308 15.57 -1.41 -13.40
N ASP A 309 16.11 -0.53 -14.23
CA ASP A 309 16.32 0.87 -13.87
C ASP A 309 15.08 1.71 -14.19
N THR A 310 14.39 2.16 -13.14
CA THR A 310 13.22 3.06 -13.24
C THR A 310 13.57 4.52 -12.95
N LYS A 311 14.85 4.84 -12.71
CA LYS A 311 15.31 6.19 -12.40
C LYS A 311 15.73 6.97 -13.64
N THR A 312 16.21 6.28 -14.67
CA THR A 312 16.56 6.94 -15.94
C THR A 312 15.30 7.53 -16.58
N GLU A 313 15.40 8.78 -17.00
CA GLU A 313 14.28 9.48 -17.64
C GLU A 313 13.87 8.79 -18.95
N VAL A 314 12.55 8.72 -19.15
CA VAL A 314 11.92 8.20 -20.36
C VAL A 314 11.16 9.35 -21.02
N THR A 315 11.47 9.62 -22.28
CA THR A 315 10.76 10.63 -23.06
C THR A 315 9.39 10.13 -23.52
N THR A 316 8.46 11.05 -23.82
CA THR A 316 7.16 10.68 -24.39
C THR A 316 7.30 9.99 -25.74
N GLU A 317 8.31 10.37 -26.53
CA GLU A 317 8.58 9.74 -27.84
C GLU A 317 9.07 8.30 -27.69
N GLU A 318 9.99 8.01 -26.77
CA GLU A 318 10.42 6.63 -26.50
C GLU A 318 9.24 5.75 -26.04
N LEU A 319 8.38 6.30 -25.18
CA LEU A 319 7.18 5.61 -24.71
C LEU A 319 6.20 5.34 -25.87
N TYR A 320 6.02 6.30 -26.78
CA TYR A 320 5.24 6.11 -27.99
C TYR A 320 5.84 5.04 -28.91
N GLN A 321 7.15 5.03 -29.13
CA GLN A 321 7.81 3.99 -29.94
C GLN A 321 7.63 2.59 -29.34
N LEU A 322 7.68 2.45 -28.01
CA LEU A 322 7.37 1.19 -27.35
C LEU A 322 5.91 0.78 -27.54
N TYR A 323 4.97 1.71 -27.33
CA TYR A 323 3.55 1.48 -27.58
C TYR A 323 3.29 1.03 -29.03
N LYS A 324 3.91 1.69 -30.01
CA LYS A 324 3.82 1.34 -31.43
C LYS A 324 4.29 -0.09 -31.71
N LYS A 325 5.37 -0.54 -31.06
CA LYS A 325 5.87 -1.92 -31.17
C LYS A 325 4.86 -2.92 -30.60
N ILE A 326 4.26 -2.65 -29.44
CA ILE A 326 3.17 -3.46 -28.88
C ILE A 326 1.97 -3.51 -29.83
N ARG A 327 1.56 -2.37 -30.36
CA ARG A 327 0.42 -2.25 -31.27
C ARG A 327 0.63 -2.99 -32.58
N ALA A 328 1.85 -2.99 -33.11
CA ALA A 328 2.24 -3.75 -34.29
C ALA A 328 2.12 -5.28 -34.09
N LEU A 329 2.17 -5.77 -32.83
CA LEU A 329 1.89 -7.17 -32.50
C LEU A 329 0.39 -7.48 -32.38
N GLY A 330 -0.49 -6.52 -32.67
CA GLY A 330 -1.95 -6.66 -32.51
C GLY A 330 -2.44 -6.46 -31.07
N LEU A 331 -1.54 -6.11 -30.14
CA LEU A 331 -1.85 -5.91 -28.72
C LEU A 331 -2.23 -4.46 -28.44
N VAL A 332 -3.00 -4.23 -27.38
CA VAL A 332 -3.38 -2.91 -26.89
C VAL A 332 -2.91 -2.77 -25.45
N TRP A 333 -2.02 -1.84 -25.20
CA TRP A 333 -1.60 -1.46 -23.85
C TRP A 333 -2.37 -0.22 -23.42
N THR A 334 -3.25 -0.35 -22.43
CA THR A 334 -4.12 0.76 -22.02
C THR A 334 -3.43 1.67 -21.00
N ASP A 335 -2.66 1.12 -20.06
CA ASP A 335 -1.98 1.88 -19.01
C ASP A 335 -0.56 2.36 -19.40
N VAL A 336 -0.45 2.97 -20.58
CA VAL A 336 0.81 3.56 -21.07
C VAL A 336 1.24 4.71 -20.17
N ALA A 337 2.31 4.53 -19.40
CA ALA A 337 2.81 5.56 -18.50
C ALA A 337 4.31 5.35 -18.19
N LYS A 338 5.04 6.46 -17.97
CA LYS A 338 6.46 6.43 -17.59
C LYS A 338 6.73 5.61 -16.32
N ARG A 339 5.77 5.56 -15.39
CA ARG A 339 5.84 4.75 -14.15
C ARG A 339 5.80 3.23 -14.38
N ASN A 340 5.36 2.79 -15.55
CA ASN A 340 5.16 1.38 -15.90
C ASN A 340 6.26 0.84 -16.82
N VAL A 341 7.33 1.60 -17.02
CA VAL A 341 8.48 1.21 -17.86
C VAL A 341 9.79 1.45 -17.12
N GLY A 342 10.83 0.79 -17.59
CA GLY A 342 12.20 1.01 -17.12
C GLY A 342 13.20 0.58 -18.18
N ARG A 343 14.48 0.79 -17.91
CA ARG A 343 15.58 0.32 -18.75
C ARG A 343 16.14 -0.98 -18.20
N LEU A 344 16.39 -1.92 -19.10
CA LEU A 344 16.99 -3.20 -18.78
C LEU A 344 18.41 -3.03 -18.23
N LYS A 345 18.70 -3.63 -17.06
CA LYS A 345 20.07 -3.71 -16.52
C LYS A 345 20.89 -4.86 -17.11
N LYS A 346 20.19 -5.89 -17.59
CA LYS A 346 20.69 -7.11 -18.25
C LYS A 346 19.74 -7.43 -19.40
N ASP A 347 20.16 -8.29 -20.33
CA ASP A 347 19.30 -8.74 -21.43
C ASP A 347 17.97 -9.33 -20.92
N ASN A 348 16.87 -9.17 -21.66
CA ASN A 348 15.55 -9.66 -21.25
C ASN A 348 15.45 -11.18 -21.43
N ILE A 349 16.06 -11.92 -20.50
CA ILE A 349 16.01 -13.37 -20.32
C ILE A 349 15.99 -13.65 -18.82
N VAL A 350 15.70 -14.90 -18.47
CA VAL A 350 15.84 -15.39 -17.11
C VAL A 350 17.32 -15.41 -16.70
N HIS A 351 17.68 -14.70 -15.62
CA HIS A 351 19.01 -14.74 -15.02
C HIS A 351 18.96 -15.47 -13.68
N TRP A 352 19.40 -16.71 -13.68
CA TRP A 352 19.46 -17.55 -12.49
C TRP A 352 20.79 -18.30 -12.45
N ASN A 353 21.32 -18.57 -11.25
CA ASN A 353 22.65 -19.20 -11.10
C ASN A 353 22.66 -20.64 -11.60
N THR A 354 21.50 -21.28 -11.68
CA THR A 354 21.31 -22.53 -12.41
C THR A 354 20.47 -22.29 -13.67
N PRO A 355 20.74 -22.97 -14.79
CA PRO A 355 19.93 -22.82 -15.99
C PRO A 355 18.47 -23.16 -15.71
N LEU A 356 17.58 -22.20 -15.95
CA LEU A 356 16.12 -22.34 -15.86
C LEU A 356 15.49 -21.96 -17.20
N TYR A 357 14.63 -22.84 -17.70
CA TYR A 357 13.90 -22.64 -18.95
C TYR A 357 12.42 -22.95 -18.71
N PRO A 358 11.70 -22.10 -17.96
CA PRO A 358 10.28 -22.31 -17.72
C PRO A 358 9.52 -22.28 -19.06
N THR A 359 8.50 -23.13 -19.18
CA THR A 359 7.60 -23.10 -20.33
C THR A 359 6.65 -21.91 -20.21
N ASP A 360 6.16 -21.39 -21.33
CA ASP A 360 5.14 -20.32 -21.34
C ASP A 360 3.93 -20.70 -20.46
N GLU A 361 3.46 -21.94 -20.57
CA GLU A 361 2.34 -22.48 -19.78
C GLU A 361 2.61 -22.46 -18.27
N ALA A 362 3.82 -22.82 -17.84
CA ALA A 362 4.21 -22.80 -16.42
C ALA A 362 4.25 -21.37 -15.84
N LEU A 363 4.34 -20.35 -16.70
CA LEU A 363 4.32 -18.94 -16.31
C LEU A 363 2.95 -18.28 -16.55
N GLU A 364 1.90 -19.06 -16.81
CA GLU A 364 0.56 -18.57 -17.18
C GLU A 364 0.58 -17.64 -18.42
N LEU A 365 1.53 -17.84 -19.34
CA LEU A 365 1.70 -17.09 -20.59
C LEU A 365 1.11 -17.83 -21.78
N LYS A 366 0.60 -17.07 -22.76
CA LYS A 366 0.28 -17.63 -24.08
C LYS A 366 1.55 -17.70 -24.94
N LYS A 367 1.51 -18.53 -25.99
CA LYS A 367 2.62 -18.80 -26.91
C LYS A 367 3.38 -17.54 -27.34
N TYR A 368 4.71 -17.62 -27.28
CA TYR A 368 5.63 -16.56 -27.72
C TYR A 368 5.31 -16.00 -29.11
N ILE A 369 5.20 -14.68 -29.20
CA ILE A 369 5.13 -13.94 -30.45
C ILE A 369 6.56 -13.63 -30.90
N ASN A 370 6.97 -14.23 -32.03
CA ASN A 370 8.35 -14.26 -32.48
C ASN A 370 8.91 -12.85 -32.80
N ALA A 371 9.58 -12.23 -31.83
CA ALA A 371 10.16 -10.91 -31.92
C ALA A 371 11.60 -10.89 -31.33
N PRO A 372 12.43 -9.88 -31.68
CA PRO A 372 13.81 -9.83 -31.21
C PRO A 372 13.88 -9.65 -29.69
N GLN A 373 14.76 -10.41 -29.04
CA GLN A 373 15.02 -10.30 -27.62
C GLN A 373 15.70 -8.96 -27.30
N LEU A 374 15.15 -8.21 -26.34
CA LEU A 374 15.69 -6.92 -25.90
C LEU A 374 17.01 -7.08 -25.12
N LYS A 375 17.89 -6.10 -25.28
CA LYS A 375 19.23 -6.05 -24.70
C LYS A 375 19.30 -5.05 -23.55
N LYS A 376 20.35 -5.18 -22.74
CA LYS A 376 20.68 -4.18 -21.71
C LYS A 376 20.59 -2.75 -22.26
N GLY A 377 19.89 -1.86 -21.55
CA GLY A 377 19.67 -0.46 -21.91
C GLY A 377 18.35 -0.21 -22.65
N ASP A 378 17.75 -1.23 -23.27
CA ASP A 378 16.47 -1.10 -23.96
C ASP A 378 15.34 -0.79 -22.96
N LEU A 379 14.37 -0.03 -23.45
CA LEU A 379 13.15 0.31 -22.72
C LEU A 379 12.19 -0.89 -22.70
N ILE A 380 11.66 -1.21 -21.53
CA ILE A 380 10.80 -2.38 -21.31
C ILE A 380 9.60 -2.06 -20.43
N ILE A 381 8.49 -2.76 -20.65
CA ILE A 381 7.28 -2.71 -19.81
C ILE A 381 7.48 -3.61 -18.58
N LEU A 382 7.15 -3.09 -17.40
CA LEU A 382 7.40 -3.76 -16.12
C LEU A 382 6.32 -4.75 -15.71
N ASP A 383 5.11 -4.55 -16.23
CA ASP A 383 3.92 -5.29 -15.85
C ASP A 383 3.05 -5.56 -17.07
N ALA A 384 2.55 -6.78 -17.18
CA ALA A 384 1.67 -7.18 -18.26
C ALA A 384 0.18 -6.92 -17.98
N ASP A 385 -0.16 -6.50 -16.75
CA ASP A 385 -1.51 -5.99 -16.47
C ASP A 385 -1.82 -4.83 -17.43
N HIS A 386 -3.07 -4.75 -17.89
CA HIS A 386 -3.55 -3.75 -18.86
C HIS A 386 -3.05 -3.90 -20.31
N ILE A 387 -2.56 -5.09 -20.68
CA ILE A 387 -2.28 -5.45 -22.07
C ILE A 387 -3.30 -6.48 -22.57
N TYR A 388 -3.91 -6.21 -23.72
CA TYR A 388 -5.03 -7.00 -24.26
C TYR A 388 -4.86 -7.32 -25.74
N GLU A 389 -5.50 -8.40 -26.18
CA GLU A 389 -5.66 -8.72 -27.60
C GLU A 389 -6.85 -7.97 -28.20
N GLY A 390 -6.63 -7.27 -29.32
CA GLY A 390 -7.70 -6.65 -30.10
C GLY A 390 -8.20 -5.29 -29.60
N TYR A 391 -9.13 -4.68 -30.35
CA TYR A 391 -9.56 -3.28 -30.23
C TYR A 391 -10.68 -3.02 -29.20
N LYS A 392 -11.02 -3.99 -28.35
CA LYS A 392 -12.27 -3.96 -27.56
C LYS A 392 -12.25 -3.13 -26.27
N TYR A 393 -11.18 -2.39 -25.98
CA TYR A 393 -11.00 -1.75 -24.69
C TYR A 393 -10.97 -0.22 -24.80
N ASN A 394 -11.64 0.46 -23.86
CA ASN A 394 -11.58 1.92 -23.73
C ASN A 394 -10.14 2.33 -23.44
N LEU A 395 -9.54 3.07 -24.37
CA LEU A 395 -8.16 3.52 -24.28
C LEU A 395 -8.07 4.73 -23.36
N THR A 396 -7.33 4.58 -22.27
CA THR A 396 -6.96 5.68 -21.36
C THR A 396 -5.98 6.66 -22.02
N ASN A 397 -5.22 6.23 -23.03
CA ASN A 397 -4.25 7.06 -23.76
C ASN A 397 -4.62 7.21 -25.24
N LYS A 398 -5.73 7.92 -25.49
CA LYS A 398 -6.27 8.11 -26.83
C LYS A 398 -5.25 8.76 -27.79
N GLU A 399 -4.41 9.67 -27.30
CA GLU A 399 -3.40 10.37 -28.12
C GLU A 399 -2.40 9.43 -28.82
N PHE A 400 -1.94 8.38 -28.12
CA PHE A 400 -0.99 7.42 -28.71
C PHE A 400 -1.65 6.54 -29.78
N GLU A 401 -2.90 6.11 -29.53
CA GLU A 401 -3.65 5.37 -30.54
C GLU A 401 -4.00 6.26 -31.73
N ASP A 402 -4.49 7.48 -31.51
CA ASP A 402 -4.85 8.42 -32.56
C ASP A 402 -3.63 8.68 -33.47
N ARG A 403 -2.46 8.97 -32.88
CA ARG A 403 -1.20 9.12 -33.63
C ARG A 403 -0.82 7.86 -34.40
N TYR A 404 -0.91 6.68 -33.77
CA TYR A 404 -0.62 5.42 -34.46
C TYR A 404 -1.55 5.15 -35.65
N GLN A 405 -2.85 5.45 -35.51
CA GLN A 405 -3.83 5.30 -36.58
C GLN A 405 -3.61 6.31 -37.71
N GLU A 406 -3.18 7.53 -37.40
CA GLU A 406 -2.76 8.53 -38.39
C GLU A 406 -1.53 8.04 -39.19
N GLU A 407 -0.49 7.56 -38.51
CA GLU A 407 0.70 7.01 -39.17
C GLU A 407 0.37 5.79 -40.07
N LEU A 408 -0.59 4.95 -39.67
CA LEU A 408 -1.08 3.84 -40.51
C LEU A 408 -1.83 4.34 -41.76
N LYS A 409 -2.70 5.36 -41.61
CA LYS A 409 -3.41 5.97 -42.74
C LYS A 409 -2.43 6.59 -43.73
N GLU A 410 -1.40 7.29 -43.23
CA GLU A 410 -0.36 7.86 -44.08
C GLU A 410 0.42 6.79 -44.82
N LYS A 411 0.86 5.73 -44.14
CA LYS A 411 1.51 4.60 -44.80
C LYS A 411 0.63 3.99 -45.89
N ASN A 412 -0.64 3.74 -45.60
CA ASN A 412 -1.57 3.13 -46.56
C ASN A 412 -1.84 4.03 -47.78
N LYS A 413 -1.86 5.36 -47.63
CA LYS A 413 -1.93 6.30 -48.77
C LYS A 413 -0.76 6.13 -49.75
N TYR A 414 0.45 5.86 -49.24
CA TYR A 414 1.63 5.62 -50.09
C TYR A 414 1.63 4.24 -50.76
N TYR A 415 0.94 3.25 -50.19
CA TYR A 415 0.81 1.92 -50.81
C TYR A 415 -0.37 1.80 -51.79
N GLU A 416 -1.35 2.72 -51.73
CA GLU A 416 -2.43 2.84 -52.73
C GLU A 416 -2.00 3.56 -54.03
N THR A 417 -0.74 4.00 -54.14
CA THR A 417 -0.20 4.62 -55.37
C THR A 417 0.95 3.81 -55.99
N PRO A 418 0.65 2.65 -56.62
CA PRO A 418 1.26 2.39 -57.93
C PRO A 418 0.41 1.52 -58.90
N LEU A 419 -0.86 1.86 -59.19
CA LEU A 419 -1.61 1.23 -60.31
C LEU A 419 -2.33 2.21 -61.26
N GLU A 420 -2.52 3.48 -60.89
CA GLU A 420 -3.19 4.45 -61.78
C GLU A 420 -2.26 5.24 -62.73
N ILE A 421 -0.94 5.07 -62.63
CA ILE A 421 0.01 5.75 -63.53
C ILE A 421 0.31 4.92 -64.80
N GLN A 422 0.07 3.61 -64.81
CA GLN A 422 0.30 2.78 -66.01
C GLN A 422 -0.88 2.77 -67.01
N SER A 423 -2.09 3.21 -66.63
CA SER A 423 -3.24 3.25 -67.56
C SER A 423 -3.34 4.54 -68.40
N LYS A 424 -2.48 5.55 -68.16
CA LYS A 424 -2.46 6.81 -68.92
C LYS A 424 -1.35 6.93 -69.97
N ILE A 425 -0.50 5.91 -70.13
CA ILE A 425 0.58 5.91 -71.16
C ILE A 425 0.22 5.09 -72.41
N VAL A 426 -0.87 4.31 -72.41
CA VAL A 426 -1.35 3.57 -73.60
C VAL A 426 -2.63 4.18 -74.17
N ARG A 427 -2.59 5.47 -74.52
CA ARG A 427 -3.44 6.09 -75.54
C ARG A 427 -2.66 7.24 -76.19
N LYS A 428 -1.76 6.90 -77.09
CA LYS A 428 -1.31 7.75 -78.18
C LYS A 428 -1.50 7.00 -79.47
#